data_AF-A0AAW0VX59-F1
#
_entry.id   AF-A0AAW0VX59-F1
#
_cell.length_a   1.000
_cell.length_b   1.000
_cell.length_c   1.000
_cell.angle_alpha   90.00
_cell.angle_beta   90.00
_cell.angle_gamma   90.00
#
_symmetry.space_group_name_H-M   'P 1'
#
loop_
_entity.id
_entity.type
_entity.pdbx_description
1 polymer ?
#
loop_
_entity_poly.entity_id
_entity_poly.type
_entity_poly.pdbx_seq_one_letter_code
_entity_poly.pdbx_strand_id
1 'polypeptide(L)'
;MKKYPRSQLFSFIKKSAAVLFALEVGAFGGLYYVYNRMNTDRDFRYYMSNNYSFGLEVFYSVGEYLNKQDKTREFDQHIWSKQFPVSDSKREESLVKQE
;
A
#
# COMPACT_ATOMS: atom_id res chain seq x y z
N MET A 1 -42.11 -3.75 -34.77
CA MET A 1 -40.97 -3.30 -33.94
C MET A 1 -39.84 -4.33 -34.05
N LYS A 2 -38.71 -3.96 -34.65
CA LYS A 2 -37.59 -4.88 -34.93
C LYS A 2 -36.80 -5.11 -33.63
N LYS A 3 -36.98 -6.27 -33.00
CA LYS A 3 -36.22 -6.65 -31.79
C LYS A 3 -34.81 -7.06 -32.24
N TYR A 4 -33.82 -6.22 -31.99
CA TYR A 4 -32.42 -6.57 -32.23
C TYR A 4 -32.04 -7.71 -31.28
N PRO A 5 -31.50 -8.83 -31.76
CA PRO A 5 -31.02 -9.88 -30.87
C PRO A 5 -29.91 -9.28 -30.01
N ARG A 6 -30.09 -9.28 -28.68
CA ARG A 6 -29.00 -8.91 -27.76
C ARG A 6 -27.80 -9.78 -28.13
N SER A 7 -26.72 -9.17 -28.61
CA SER A 7 -25.54 -9.94 -28.96
C SER A 7 -25.01 -10.62 -27.70
N GLN A 8 -24.79 -11.94 -27.78
CA GLN A 8 -24.26 -12.71 -26.65
C GLN A 8 -22.94 -12.10 -26.14
N LEU A 9 -22.13 -11.55 -27.06
CA LEU A 9 -20.94 -10.74 -26.79
C LEU A 9 -21.16 -9.58 -25.82
N PHE A 10 -22.21 -8.77 -25.98
CA PHE A 10 -22.47 -7.64 -25.09
C PHE A 10 -22.79 -8.09 -23.66
N SER A 11 -23.41 -9.27 -23.51
CA SER A 11 -23.65 -9.85 -22.19
C SER A 11 -22.37 -10.36 -21.52
N PHE A 12 -21.39 -10.88 -22.28
CA PHE A 12 -20.08 -11.25 -21.75
C PHE A 12 -19.28 -10.01 -21.34
N ILE A 13 -19.24 -8.98 -22.18
CA ILE A 13 -18.55 -7.71 -21.88
C ILE A 13 -19.14 -7.07 -20.61
N LYS A 14 -20.47 -7.07 -20.46
CA LYS A 14 -21.10 -6.51 -19.26
C LYS A 14 -20.71 -7.28 -18.00
N LYS A 15 -20.60 -8.61 -18.08
CA LYS A 15 -20.18 -9.45 -16.94
C LYS A 15 -18.70 -9.26 -16.61
N SER A 16 -17.82 -9.24 -17.61
CA SER A 16 -16.39 -9.01 -17.38
C SER A 16 -16.12 -7.62 -16.81
N ALA A 17 -16.77 -6.59 -17.34
CA ALA A 17 -16.65 -5.22 -16.83
C ALA A 17 -17.12 -5.12 -15.36
N ALA A 18 -18.21 -5.80 -14.99
CA ALA A 18 -18.68 -5.82 -13.61
C ALA A 18 -17.69 -6.49 -12.65
N VAL A 19 -17.08 -7.60 -13.06
CA VAL A 19 -16.05 -8.30 -12.26
C VAL A 19 -14.80 -7.44 -12.11
N LEU A 20 -14.32 -6.86 -13.21
CA LEU A 20 -13.17 -5.96 -13.18
C LEU A 20 -13.45 -4.76 -12.28
N PHE A 21 -14.64 -4.15 -12.37
CA PHE A 21 -15.02 -3.03 -11.52
C PHE A 21 -15.07 -3.42 -10.04
N ALA A 22 -15.63 -4.57 -9.70
CA ALA A 22 -15.66 -5.05 -8.31
C ALA A 22 -14.24 -5.30 -7.76
N LEU A 23 -13.36 -5.86 -8.59
CA LEU A 23 -11.97 -6.12 -8.24
C LEU A 23 -11.20 -4.80 -8.07
N GLU A 24 -11.36 -3.86 -9.01
CA GLU A 24 -10.78 -2.52 -8.95
C GLU A 24 -11.23 -1.80 -7.68
N VAL A 25 -12.55 -1.73 -7.42
CA VAL A 25 -13.10 -1.07 -6.22
C VAL A 25 -12.60 -1.75 -4.94
N GLY A 26 -12.52 -3.08 -4.92
CA GLY A 26 -11.98 -3.81 -3.77
C GLY A 26 -10.49 -3.51 -3.54
N ALA A 27 -9.68 -3.52 -4.60
CA ALA A 27 -8.25 -3.25 -4.54
C ALA A 27 -7.96 -1.79 -4.17
N PHE A 28 -8.58 -0.83 -4.85
CA PHE A 28 -8.46 0.59 -4.55
C PHE A 28 -9.03 0.93 -3.19
N GLY A 29 -10.16 0.35 -2.80
CA GLY A 29 -10.77 0.52 -1.48
C GLY A 29 -9.87 -0.02 -0.37
N GLY A 30 -9.31 -1.22 -0.54
CA GLY A 30 -8.35 -1.80 0.39
C GLY A 30 -7.07 -0.96 0.49
N LEU A 31 -6.49 -0.56 -0.64
CA LEU A 31 -5.31 0.29 -0.67
C LEU A 31 -5.57 1.65 -0.02
N TYR A 32 -6.73 2.27 -0.29
CA TYR A 32 -7.15 3.52 0.32
C TYR A 32 -7.37 3.38 1.82
N TYR A 33 -7.95 2.27 2.27
CA TYR A 33 -8.11 1.98 3.69
C TYR A 33 -6.75 1.89 4.40
N VAL A 34 -5.79 1.17 3.80
CA VAL A 34 -4.42 1.07 4.32
C VAL A 34 -3.73 2.43 4.32
N TYR A 35 -3.89 3.22 3.25
CA TYR A 35 -3.40 4.60 3.15
C TYR A 35 -3.96 5.50 4.25
N ASN A 36 -5.28 5.46 4.47
CA ASN A 36 -5.96 6.24 5.51
C ASN A 36 -5.52 5.80 6.92
N ARG A 37 -5.33 4.48 7.13
CA ARG A 37 -4.83 3.93 8.38
C ARG A 37 -3.39 4.38 8.66
N MET A 38 -2.52 4.38 7.66
CA MET A 38 -1.16 4.92 7.79
C MET A 38 -1.18 6.40 8.11
N ASN A 39 -2.05 7.21 7.51
CA ASN A 39 -2.13 8.63 7.85
C ASN A 39 -2.63 8.88 9.28
N THR A 40 -3.52 8.03 9.80
CA THR A 40 -4.13 8.21 11.14
C THR A 40 -3.25 7.71 12.28
N ASP A 41 -2.59 6.56 12.13
CA ASP A 41 -1.86 5.89 13.22
C ASP A 41 -0.37 5.72 12.92
N ARG A 42 0.48 6.24 13.81
CA ARG A 42 1.94 6.12 13.70
C ARG A 42 2.45 4.70 13.98
N ASP A 43 1.83 3.99 14.93
CA ASP A 43 2.21 2.61 15.27
C ASP A 43 1.95 1.65 14.10
N PHE A 44 0.91 1.91 13.31
CA PHE A 44 0.62 1.15 12.11
C PHE A 44 1.70 1.35 11.03
N ARG A 45 2.24 2.58 10.88
CA ARG A 45 3.39 2.81 10.00
C ARG A 45 4.62 2.04 10.48
N TYR A 46 4.86 1.98 11.78
CA TYR A 46 5.98 1.22 12.33
C TYR A 46 5.81 -0.29 12.05
N TYR A 47 4.61 -0.83 12.28
CA TYR A 47 4.31 -2.23 11.94
C TYR A 47 4.50 -2.54 10.45
N MET A 48 4.02 -1.66 9.56
CA MET A 48 4.20 -1.78 8.12
C MET A 48 5.68 -1.67 7.74
N SER A 49 6.48 -0.84 8.42
CA SER A 49 7.92 -0.73 8.13
C SER A 49 8.65 -2.04 8.41
N ASN A 50 8.21 -2.76 9.46
CA ASN A 50 8.82 -4.01 9.87
C ASN A 50 8.39 -5.23 9.05
N ASN A 51 7.11 -5.31 8.64
CA ASN A 51 6.57 -6.46 7.90
C ASN A 51 6.46 -6.26 6.38
N TYR A 52 6.22 -5.02 5.94
CA TYR A 52 5.89 -4.68 4.55
C TYR A 52 6.65 -3.43 4.09
N SER A 53 7.99 -3.50 4.16
CA SER A 53 8.85 -2.36 3.81
C SER A 53 8.60 -1.82 2.39
N PHE A 54 8.25 -2.70 1.44
CA PHE A 54 7.89 -2.32 0.06
C PHE A 54 6.60 -1.48 -0.02
N GLY A 55 5.56 -1.83 0.75
CA GLY A 55 4.30 -1.08 0.73
C GLY A 55 4.48 0.34 1.28
N LEU A 56 5.38 0.49 2.24
CA LEU A 56 5.70 1.77 2.85
C LEU A 56 6.57 2.65 1.93
N GLU A 57 7.46 2.04 1.16
CA GLU A 57 8.22 2.73 0.11
C GLU A 57 7.32 3.28 -1.00
N VAL A 58 6.35 2.49 -1.46
CA VAL A 58 5.33 2.96 -2.43
C VAL A 58 4.52 4.11 -1.82
N PHE A 59 4.12 4.01 -0.56
CA PHE A 59 3.39 5.08 0.13
C PHE A 59 4.19 6.40 0.14
N TYR A 60 5.47 6.36 0.52
CA TYR A 60 6.34 7.55 0.50
C TYR A 60 6.59 8.05 -0.92
N SER A 61 6.85 7.17 -1.87
CA SER A 61 7.08 7.56 -3.27
C SER A 61 5.86 8.25 -3.87
N VAL A 62 4.66 7.76 -3.57
CA VAL A 62 3.40 8.40 -3.98
C VAL A 62 3.22 9.75 -3.28
N GLY A 63 3.51 9.84 -1.97
CA GLY A 63 3.48 11.10 -1.24
C GLY A 63 4.44 12.16 -1.81
N GLU A 64 5.69 11.77 -2.07
CA GLU A 64 6.71 12.62 -2.69
C GLU A 64 6.33 13.03 -4.13
N TYR A 65 5.70 12.12 -4.88
CA TYR A 65 5.22 12.41 -6.24
C TYR A 65 4.07 13.42 -6.25
N LEU A 66 3.09 13.23 -5.36
CA LEU A 66 1.95 14.14 -5.23
C LEU A 66 2.34 15.47 -4.60
N ASN A 67 3.30 15.45 -3.68
CA ASN A 67 3.71 16.62 -2.94
C ASN A 67 5.21 16.54 -2.63
N LYS A 68 6.03 17.15 -3.49
CA LYS A 68 7.51 17.12 -3.40
C LYS A 68 8.08 17.69 -2.09
N GLN A 69 7.25 18.35 -1.29
CA GLN A 69 7.62 18.93 0.00
C GLN A 69 7.22 18.05 1.19
N ASP A 70 6.63 16.88 0.95
CA ASP A 70 6.20 15.98 2.01
C ASP A 70 7.43 15.36 2.72
N LYS A 71 7.64 15.77 3.97
CA LYS A 71 8.75 15.30 4.83
C LYS A 71 8.33 14.19 5.79
N THR A 72 7.19 13.55 5.55
CA THR A 72 6.66 12.50 6.43
C THR A 72 7.67 11.36 6.64
N ARG A 73 8.42 11.00 5.59
CA ARG A 73 9.50 9.99 5.67
C ARG A 73 10.63 10.40 6.61
N GLU A 74 11.15 11.61 6.48
CA GLU A 74 12.24 12.12 7.32
C GLU A 74 11.80 12.22 8.79
N PHE A 75 10.56 12.65 9.01
CA PHE A 75 9.97 12.76 10.33
C PHE A 75 9.83 11.39 11.00
N ASP A 76 9.28 10.39 10.29
CA ASP A 76 9.11 9.04 10.83
C ASP A 76 10.47 8.36 11.09
N GLN A 77 11.46 8.53 10.20
CA GLN A 77 12.84 8.06 10.44
C GLN A 77 13.49 8.71 11.66
N HIS A 78 13.27 10.02 11.86
CA HIS A 78 13.81 10.74 13.00
C HIS A 78 13.17 10.28 14.33
N ILE A 79 11.86 10.01 14.33
CA ILE A 79 11.16 9.44 15.48
C ILE A 79 11.67 8.02 15.76
N TRP A 80 11.73 7.16 14.74
CA TRP A 80 12.14 5.77 14.92
C TRP A 80 13.59 5.64 15.36
N SER A 81 14.50 6.46 14.84
CA SER A 81 15.91 6.47 15.28
C SER A 81 16.09 6.92 16.72
N LYS A 82 15.18 7.75 17.25
CA LYS A 82 15.18 8.18 18.66
C LYS A 82 14.49 7.19 19.60
N GLN A 83 13.42 6.56 19.13
CA GLN A 83 12.55 5.72 19.95
C GLN A 83 13.02 4.25 19.98
N PHE A 84 13.70 3.82 18.93
CA PHE A 84 14.33 2.51 18.82
C PHE A 84 15.74 2.71 18.27
N PRO A 85 16.74 3.06 19.12
CA PRO A 85 18.13 3.04 18.70
C PRO A 85 18.37 1.63 18.15
N VAL A 86 18.71 1.58 16.86
CA VAL A 86 18.84 0.37 16.02
C VAL A 86 18.75 -0.91 16.82
N SER A 87 17.61 -1.59 16.71
CA SER A 87 17.39 -2.95 17.20
C SER A 87 18.61 -3.82 16.88
N ASP A 88 19.47 -4.02 17.87
CA ASP A 88 20.64 -4.90 17.79
C ASP A 88 20.23 -6.31 17.34
N SER A 89 18.97 -6.70 17.58
CA SER A 89 18.38 -7.97 17.15
C SER A 89 18.43 -8.24 15.65
N LYS A 90 18.22 -7.24 14.77
CA LYS A 90 18.30 -7.46 13.31
C LYS A 90 19.75 -7.49 12.81
N ARG A 91 20.64 -6.78 13.48
CA ARG A 91 22.07 -6.75 13.14
C ARG A 91 22.74 -8.07 13.56
N GLU A 92 22.39 -8.59 14.74
CA GLU A 92 22.80 -9.91 15.21
C GLU A 92 22.28 -11.04 14.31
N GLU A 93 21.01 -11.02 13.89
CA GLU A 93 20.46 -12.05 13.01
C GLU A 93 21.10 -12.06 11.62
N SER A 94 21.52 -10.90 11.11
CA SER A 94 22.28 -10.81 9.86
C SER A 94 23.73 -11.28 9.99
N LEU A 95 24.34 -11.15 11.17
CA LEU A 95 25.69 -11.64 11.45
C LEU A 95 25.70 -13.17 11.67
N VAL A 96 24.70 -13.70 12.38
CA VAL A 96 24.53 -15.16 12.61
C VAL A 96 24.25 -15.93 11.32
N LYS A 97 23.68 -15.30 10.29
CA LYS A 97 23.47 -15.94 8.97
C LYS A 97 24.70 -15.91 8.05
N GLN A 98 25.78 -15.25 8.46
CA GLN A 98 27.05 -15.20 7.72
C GLN A 98 28.14 -16.13 8.28
N GLU A 99 27.89 -16.81 9.41
CA GLU A 99 28.71 -17.91 9.94
C GLU A 99 28.09 -19.28 9.56
#